data_AF-A0A6L6GBI0-F1
#
_entry.id   AF-A0A6L6GBI0-F1
#
_cell.length_a   1.000
_cell.length_b   1.000
_cell.length_c   1.000
_cell.angle_alpha   90.00
_cell.angle_beta   90.00
_cell.angle_gamma   90.00
#
_symmetry.space_group_name_H-M   'P 1'
#
loop_
_entity.id
_entity.type
_entity.pdbx_description
1 polymer ?
#
loop_
_entity_poly.entity_id
_entity_poly.type
_entity_poly.pdbx_seq_one_letter_code
_entity_poly.pdbx_strand_id
1 'polypeptide(L)'
;MVDVYEYRYTKLGIFGALPTHKIFLNSKIRNQAKFVFSDNTFIYGVVSDWFLVNSDFDTRKSTWLEENKPFLATEKRLLKEYRVLHPEFKTEEIL
;
A
#
# COMPACT_ATOMS: atom_id res chain seq x y z
N MET A 1 7.81 15.89 -12.56
CA MET A 1 7.40 14.59 -13.13
C MET A 1 5.91 14.45 -12.90
N VAL A 2 5.12 14.17 -13.93
CA VAL A 2 3.71 13.82 -13.71
C VAL A 2 3.72 12.46 -13.04
N ASP A 3 3.41 12.43 -11.74
CA ASP A 3 3.28 11.16 -11.02
C ASP A 3 2.22 10.33 -11.73
N VAL A 4 2.66 9.24 -12.35
CA VAL A 4 1.77 8.33 -13.07
C VAL A 4 0.81 7.64 -12.11
N TYR A 5 1.09 7.66 -10.80
CA TYR A 5 0.33 6.97 -9.78
C TYR A 5 -0.26 7.95 -8.77
N GLU A 6 -1.59 7.91 -8.62
CA GLU A 6 -2.34 8.79 -7.72
C GLU A 6 -2.86 8.00 -6.52
N TYR A 7 -2.70 8.56 -5.31
CA TYR A 7 -3.22 7.94 -4.10
C TYR A 7 -4.72 7.74 -4.21
N ARG A 8 -5.18 6.54 -3.86
CA ARG A 8 -6.59 6.22 -3.85
C ARG A 8 -7.10 5.89 -2.44
N TYR A 9 -6.57 4.83 -1.83
CA TYR A 9 -7.04 4.35 -0.54
C TYR A 9 -5.91 3.71 0.27
N THR A 10 -6.14 3.52 1.57
CA THR A 10 -5.30 2.68 2.43
C THR A 10 -6.03 1.37 2.71
N LYS A 11 -5.42 0.24 2.33
CA LYS A 11 -5.93 -1.08 2.69
C LYS A 11 -5.34 -1.50 4.02
N LEU A 12 -6.16 -1.56 5.06
CA LEU A 12 -5.74 -2.10 6.36
C LEU A 12 -5.45 -3.59 6.23
N GLY A 13 -4.27 -4.00 6.68
CA GLY A 13 -3.86 -5.39 6.69
C GLY A 13 -4.71 -6.17 7.67
N ILE A 14 -5.35 -7.22 7.18
CA ILE A 14 -5.99 -8.25 8.03
C ILE A 14 -5.07 -9.46 8.10
N PHE A 15 -5.13 -10.19 9.21
CA PHE A 15 -4.31 -11.37 9.42
C PHE A 15 -4.47 -12.37 8.27
N GLY A 16 -3.36 -12.87 7.72
CA GLY A 16 -3.33 -13.79 6.57
C GLY A 16 -3.39 -13.12 5.19
N ALA A 17 -3.54 -11.79 5.10
CA ALA A 17 -3.44 -11.03 3.86
C ALA A 17 -2.11 -10.23 3.80
N LEU A 18 -1.93 -9.47 2.71
CA LEU A 18 -0.84 -8.50 2.63
C LEU A 18 -0.91 -7.51 3.82
N PRO A 19 0.25 -7.05 4.34
CA PRO A 19 0.33 -5.99 5.33
C PRO A 19 -0.40 -4.73 4.88
N THR A 20 -0.71 -3.83 5.82
CA THR A 20 -1.31 -2.54 5.49
C THR A 20 -0.49 -1.81 4.44
N HIS A 21 -1.15 -1.35 3.38
CA HIS A 21 -0.51 -0.66 2.28
C HIS A 21 -1.39 0.45 1.72
N LYS A 22 -0.72 1.48 1.21
CA LYS A 22 -1.34 2.57 0.47
C LYS A 22 -1.41 2.17 -1.00
N ILE A 23 -2.59 2.33 -1.59
CA ILE A 23 -2.85 1.95 -2.98
C ILE A 23 -2.87 3.22 -3.82
N PHE A 24 -1.98 3.25 -4.79
CA PHE A 24 -1.92 4.31 -5.80
C PHE A 24 -2.31 3.71 -7.15
N LEU A 25 -3.24 4.35 -7.87
CA LEU A 25 -3.71 3.88 -9.17
C LEU A 25 -2.97 4.60 -10.29
N ASN A 26 -2.63 3.87 -11.34
CA ASN A 26 -2.04 4.44 -12.53
C ASN A 26 -3.09 5.29 -13.28
N SER A 27 -2.79 6.58 -13.49
CA SER A 27 -3.68 7.54 -14.15
C SER A 27 -3.90 7.24 -15.64
N LYS A 28 -3.03 6.44 -16.26
CA LYS A 28 -3.13 6.03 -17.67
C LYS A 28 -3.67 4.61 -17.85
N ILE A 29 -3.50 3.74 -16.87
CA ILE A 29 -3.89 2.32 -16.94
C ILE A 29 -4.77 1.97 -15.73
N ARG A 30 -6.08 1.95 -15.96
CA ARG A 30 -7.13 1.97 -14.93
C ARG A 30 -6.94 0.97 -13.78
N ASN A 31 -6.47 -0.25 -14.05
CA ASN A 31 -6.36 -1.32 -13.05
C ASN A 31 -4.95 -1.58 -12.53
N GLN A 32 -3.93 -0.88 -13.06
CA GLN A 32 -2.57 -1.00 -12.53
C GLN A 32 -2.43 -0.17 -11.26
N ALA A 33 -1.81 -0.78 -10.26
CA ALA A 33 -1.64 -0.16 -8.97
C ALA A 33 -0.22 -0.33 -8.43
N LYS A 34 0.17 0.63 -7.61
CA LYS A 34 1.38 0.59 -6.79
C LYS A 34 0.96 0.48 -5.33
N PHE A 35 1.42 -0.56 -4.65
CA PHE A 35 1.12 -0.82 -3.26
C PHE A 35 2.34 -0.42 -2.43
N VAL A 36 2.20 0.64 -1.63
CA VAL A 36 3.29 1.23 -0.85
C VAL A 36 3.13 0.87 0.62
N PHE A 37 4.13 0.20 1.18
CA PHE A 37 4.14 -0.29 2.56
C PHE A 37 4.74 0.72 3.53
N SER A 38 4.61 0.44 4.83
CA SER A 38 4.93 1.35 5.94
C SER A 38 6.39 1.79 6.04
N ASP A 39 7.31 1.11 5.36
CA ASP A 39 8.72 1.47 5.22
C ASP A 39 9.03 2.22 3.90
N ASN A 40 8.00 2.61 3.15
CA ASN A 40 8.05 3.21 1.81
C ASN A 40 8.56 2.30 0.69
N THR A 41 8.77 1.02 0.95
CA THR A 41 8.96 0.04 -0.12
C THR A 41 7.63 -0.24 -0.82
N PHE A 42 7.67 -0.82 -2.02
CA PHE A 42 6.46 -1.06 -2.80
C PHE A 42 6.50 -2.32 -3.66
N ILE A 43 5.33 -2.71 -4.15
CA ILE A 43 5.17 -3.65 -5.27
C ILE A 43 4.18 -3.07 -6.28
N TYR A 44 4.26 -3.54 -7.52
CA TYR A 44 3.21 -3.33 -8.51
C TYR A 44 2.21 -4.48 -8.49
N GLY A 45 0.96 -4.17 -8.79
CA GLY A 45 -0.09 -5.15 -8.88
C GLY A 45 -1.25 -4.66 -9.73
N VAL A 46 -2.31 -5.45 -9.74
CA VAL A 46 -3.58 -5.08 -10.33
C VAL A 46 -4.67 -5.08 -9.27
N VAL A 47 -5.60 -4.15 -9.38
CA VAL A 47 -6.82 -4.13 -8.56
C VAL A 47 -8.00 -4.62 -9.40
N SER A 48 -8.99 -5.23 -8.74
CA SER A 48 -10.19 -5.70 -9.43
C SER A 48 -11.10 -4.53 -9.82
N ASP A 49 -11.97 -4.77 -10.80
CA ASP A 49 -12.99 -3.78 -11.18
C ASP A 49 -13.91 -3.40 -10.01
N TRP A 50 -14.20 -4.36 -9.13
CA TRP A 50 -14.95 -4.10 -7.89
C TRP A 50 -14.25 -3.08 -7.00
N PHE A 51 -12.92 -3.18 -6.86
CA PHE A 51 -12.14 -2.21 -6.09
C PHE A 51 -12.16 -0.81 -6.73
N LEU A 52 -12.20 -0.71 -8.06
CA LEU A 52 -12.20 0.56 -8.78
C LEU A 52 -13.52 1.32 -8.66
N VAL A 53 -14.63 0.62 -8.52
CA VAL A 53 -15.97 1.23 -8.44
C VAL A 53 -16.43 1.47 -7.00
N ASN A 54 -15.81 0.81 -6.02
CA ASN A 54 -16.20 0.94 -4.62
C ASN A 54 -15.46 2.10 -3.92
N SER A 55 -16.21 2.94 -3.21
CA SER A 55 -15.71 4.10 -2.47
C SER A 55 -15.53 3.87 -0.97
N ASP A 56 -15.98 2.73 -0.44
CA ASP A 56 -16.08 2.49 1.01
C ASP A 56 -14.75 2.13 1.68
N PHE A 57 -13.62 2.39 1.02
CA PHE A 57 -12.29 2.11 1.57
C PHE A 57 -11.80 3.25 2.46
N ASP A 58 -10.99 2.89 3.46
CA ASP A 58 -10.39 3.85 4.39
C ASP A 58 -9.47 4.84 3.64
N THR A 59 -9.87 6.11 3.64
CA THR A 59 -9.05 7.21 3.13
C THR A 59 -8.22 7.79 4.27
N ARG A 60 -7.06 7.17 4.53
CA ARG A 60 -6.04 7.76 5.40
C ARG A 60 -5.17 8.78 4.66
N LYS A 61 -4.09 9.25 5.30
CA LYS A 61 -3.14 10.18 4.67
C LYS A 61 -2.52 9.56 3.43
N SER A 62 -2.18 10.35 2.42
CA SER A 62 -1.62 9.82 1.18
C SER A 62 -0.18 9.32 1.37
N THR A 63 0.58 9.90 2.30
CA THR A 63 1.95 9.47 2.61
C THR A 63 2.06 8.84 4.00
N TRP A 64 3.05 7.97 4.19
CA TRP A 64 3.32 7.37 5.50
C TRP A 64 3.91 8.36 6.50
N LEU A 65 4.59 9.41 6.01
CA LEU A 65 5.19 10.45 6.85
C LEU A 65 4.14 11.32 7.56
N GLU A 66 2.98 11.49 6.94
CA GLU A 66 1.86 12.27 7.49
C GLU A 66 1.00 11.47 8.49
N GLU A 67 1.19 10.16 8.57
CA GLU A 67 0.47 9.31 9.52
C GLU A 67 0.90 9.57 10.97
N ASN A 68 0.03 9.23 11.91
CA ASN A 68 0.38 9.32 13.33
C ASN A 68 1.52 8.33 13.67
N LYS A 69 2.48 8.78 14.50
CA LYS A 69 3.69 8.00 14.83
C LYS A 69 3.40 6.62 15.44
N PRO A 70 2.46 6.48 16.41
CA PRO A 70 2.16 5.16 16.99
C PRO A 70 1.65 4.16 15.97
N PHE A 71 0.76 4.60 15.07
CA PHE A 71 0.27 3.77 13.97
C PHE A 71 1.40 3.38 13.02
N LEU A 72 2.19 4.34 12.54
CA LEU A 72 3.31 4.05 11.63
C LEU A 72 4.31 3.05 12.25
N ALA A 73 4.62 3.19 13.54
CA ALA A 73 5.51 2.26 14.24
C ALA A 73 4.91 0.84 14.30
N THR A 74 3.60 0.74 14.52
CA THR A 74 2.87 -0.53 14.55
C THR A 74 2.89 -1.20 13.18
N GLU A 75 2.58 -0.46 12.11
CA GLU A 75 2.57 -1.00 10.74
C GLU A 75 3.97 -1.42 10.27
N LYS A 76 5.03 -0.73 10.70
CA LYS A 76 6.42 -1.15 10.42
C LYS A 76 6.77 -2.46 11.12
N ARG A 77 6.36 -2.63 12.38
CA ARG A 77 6.54 -3.90 13.12
C ARG A 77 5.81 -5.05 12.43
N LEU A 78 4.54 -4.84 12.07
CA LEU A 78 3.72 -5.85 11.38
C LEU A 78 4.31 -6.24 10.01
N LEU A 79 4.78 -5.27 9.22
CA LEU A 79 5.47 -5.53 7.96
C LEU A 79 6.72 -6.39 8.15
N LYS A 80 7.52 -6.10 9.18
CA LYS A 80 8.72 -6.88 9.51
C LYS A 80 8.37 -8.32 9.88
N GLU A 81 7.37 -8.50 10.74
CA GLU A 81 6.87 -9.83 11.13
C GLU A 81 6.35 -10.61 9.92
N TYR A 82 5.60 -9.94 9.04
CA TYR A 82 5.08 -10.54 7.82
C TYR A 82 6.21 -11.04 6.91
N ARG A 83 7.26 -10.25 6.70
CA ARG A 83 8.43 -10.64 5.89
C ARG A 83 9.19 -11.84 6.46
N VAL A 84 9.28 -11.95 7.79
CA VAL A 84 9.90 -13.13 8.44
C VAL A 84 9.09 -14.39 8.14
N LEU A 85 7.76 -14.29 8.16
CA LEU A 85 6.86 -15.41 7.87
C LEU A 85 6.73 -15.72 6.37
N HIS A 86 7.02 -14.75 5.49
CA HIS A 86 6.88 -14.88 4.03
C HIS A 86 8.17 -14.44 3.31
N PRO A 87 9.22 -15.29 3.27
CA PRO A 87 10.51 -14.92 2.68
C PRO A 87 10.46 -14.56 1.19
N GLU A 88 9.47 -15.08 0.46
CA GLU A 88 9.26 -14.77 -0.96
C GLU A 88 8.61 -13.40 -1.20
N PHE A 89 8.10 -12.76 -0.15
CA PHE A 89 7.54 -11.42 -0.25
C PHE A 89 8.66 -10.38 -0.37
N LYS A 90 8.93 -9.97 -1.61
CA LYS A 90 9.95 -8.98 -1.98
C LYS A 90 9.32 -7.68 -2.44
N THR A 91 9.92 -6.57 -2.05
CA THR A 91 9.47 -5.21 -2.35
C THR A 91 10.61 -4.40 -2.95
N GLU A 92 10.29 -3.45 -3.81
CA GLU A 92 11.22 -2.48 -4.38
C GLU A 92 11.39 -1.26 -3.46
N GLU A 93 12.57 -0.65 -3.49
CA GLU A 93 12.88 0.60 -2.77
C GLU A 93 12.66 1.81 -3.68
N ILE A 94 12.30 2.95 -3.08
CA ILE A 94 12.29 4.24 -3.78
C ILE A 94 13.75 4.71 -3.84
N LEU A 95 14.36 4.69 -5.04
CA LEU A 95 15.68 5.26 -5.31
C LEU A 95 15.69 6.79 -5.15
#